data_AF-A0A243R054-F1
#
_entry.id   AF-A0A243R054-F1
#
_cell.length_a   1.000
_cell.length_b   1.000
_cell.length_c   1.000
_cell.angle_alpha   90.00
_cell.angle_beta   90.00
_cell.angle_gamma   90.00
#
_symmetry.space_group_name_H-M   'P 1'
#
loop_
_entity.id
_entity.type
_entity.pdbx_description
1 polymer ?
#
loop_
_entity_poly.entity_id
_entity_poly.type
_entity_poly.pdbx_seq_one_letter_code
_entity_poly.pdbx_strand_id
1 'polypeptide(L)'
;PATQEPAPGDGSTPDDPGDDPDPNPSSGPSPAPEPADPPAPSPVPLPTVTVTVTVTATPATAPTVCSRGKATKTLTAAGWATEMTRGKGELPDATLSCYLRLVAKASDVFPELTRASTPGTAYRVLKPAKKTKLTQKIKLESELLAAWLNWAHGGVNFTAKISKSTTVRDTLIAAEKQRLKGTPLSEYTSILKKHVNARRIA
;
A
#
# COMPACT_ATOMS: atom_id res chain seq x y z
N PRO A 1 24.91 44.21 -20.87
CA PRO A 1 25.11 44.48 -22.31
C PRO A 1 26.51 44.02 -22.75
N ALA A 2 26.75 43.32 -23.85
CA ALA A 2 25.93 42.99 -25.00
C ALA A 2 26.41 41.65 -25.62
N THR A 3 25.47 40.93 -26.23
CA THR A 3 25.65 39.82 -27.17
C THR A 3 26.36 40.29 -28.44
N GLN A 4 27.13 39.41 -29.11
CA GLN A 4 27.38 39.48 -30.56
C GLN A 4 27.89 38.13 -31.14
N GLU A 5 27.05 37.49 -31.96
CA GLU A 5 27.39 36.87 -33.27
C GLU A 5 27.09 37.96 -34.37
N PRO A 6 27.40 37.86 -35.69
CA PRO A 6 27.71 36.67 -36.56
C PRO A 6 28.74 36.84 -37.74
N ALA A 7 29.08 35.70 -38.41
CA ALA A 7 29.45 35.42 -39.85
C ALA A 7 30.60 36.24 -40.55
N PRO A 8 31.08 35.99 -41.80
CA PRO A 8 30.65 35.09 -42.92
C PRO A 8 31.78 34.43 -43.80
N GLY A 9 31.41 33.74 -44.89
CA GLY A 9 32.28 33.42 -46.06
C GLY A 9 32.28 31.94 -46.47
N ASP A 10 31.39 31.39 -47.33
CA ASP A 10 31.03 31.63 -48.75
C ASP A 10 32.08 31.26 -49.82
N GLY A 11 31.70 30.27 -50.66
CA GLY A 11 32.04 30.11 -52.10
C GLY A 11 33.34 29.38 -52.46
N SER A 12 33.43 28.47 -53.44
CA SER A 12 32.49 27.91 -54.41
C SER A 12 33.12 26.67 -55.08
N THR A 13 32.25 25.73 -55.52
CA THR A 13 32.39 24.62 -56.51
C THR A 13 32.99 25.08 -57.86
N PRO A 14 33.38 24.23 -58.88
CA PRO A 14 32.64 23.11 -59.51
C PRO A 14 33.55 21.88 -59.88
N ASP A 15 33.09 20.70 -60.28
CA ASP A 15 32.51 20.35 -61.60
C ASP A 15 31.82 18.96 -61.58
N ASP A 16 30.67 18.94 -62.25
CA ASP A 16 29.89 17.79 -62.73
C ASP A 16 30.52 17.27 -64.04
N PRO A 17 30.41 15.98 -64.39
CA PRO A 17 29.30 15.61 -65.27
C PRO A 17 28.72 14.20 -65.06
N GLY A 18 27.39 14.11 -65.14
CA GLY A 18 26.78 13.21 -66.12
C GLY A 18 26.16 11.88 -65.64
N ASP A 19 24.85 11.80 -65.89
CA ASP A 19 24.10 10.62 -66.38
C ASP A 19 23.59 9.55 -65.37
N ASP A 20 22.29 9.65 -65.07
CA ASP A 20 21.33 8.54 -64.88
C ASP A 20 21.60 7.38 -65.88
N PRO A 21 21.37 6.07 -65.58
CA PRO A 21 20.04 5.60 -65.15
C PRO A 21 19.97 4.31 -64.26
N ASP A 22 18.74 4.03 -63.84
CA ASP A 22 18.11 2.71 -63.66
C ASP A 22 18.33 1.92 -62.34
N PRO A 23 17.27 1.77 -61.50
CA PRO A 23 17.21 0.68 -60.54
C PRO A 23 16.89 -0.60 -61.30
N ASN A 24 17.87 -1.48 -61.47
CA ASN A 24 17.64 -2.83 -62.01
C ASN A 24 17.06 -3.75 -60.91
N PRO A 25 15.76 -4.11 -60.89
CA PRO A 25 15.29 -5.23 -60.10
C PRO A 25 15.69 -6.52 -60.81
N SER A 26 16.71 -7.20 -60.27
CA SER A 26 17.04 -8.55 -60.70
C SER A 26 15.81 -9.46 -60.59
N SER A 27 15.41 -10.01 -61.74
CA SER A 27 14.24 -10.85 -61.91
C SER A 27 14.43 -12.20 -61.21
N GLY A 28 13.68 -12.43 -60.13
CA GLY A 28 13.47 -13.76 -59.56
C GLY A 28 12.37 -14.51 -60.33
N PRO A 29 12.40 -15.86 -60.35
CA PRO A 29 11.46 -16.65 -61.14
C PRO A 29 10.01 -16.53 -60.65
N SER A 30 9.09 -16.43 -61.60
CA SER A 30 7.63 -16.39 -61.38
C SER A 30 7.14 -17.68 -60.70
N PRO A 31 6.38 -17.61 -59.59
CA PRO A 31 5.68 -18.77 -59.05
C PRO A 31 4.54 -19.20 -59.98
N ALA A 32 4.38 -20.50 -60.19
CA ALA A 32 3.22 -21.08 -60.86
C ALA A 32 1.97 -20.95 -59.96
N PRO A 33 0.76 -20.81 -60.52
CA PRO A 33 -0.47 -20.77 -59.72
C PRO A 33 -0.74 -22.12 -59.04
N GLU A 34 -1.04 -22.06 -57.74
CA GLU A 34 -1.40 -23.19 -56.89
C GLU A 34 -2.82 -23.70 -57.23
N PRO A 35 -3.09 -25.02 -57.18
CA PRO A 35 -4.45 -25.54 -57.37
C PRO A 35 -5.40 -25.01 -56.29
N ALA A 36 -6.61 -24.60 -56.68
CA ALA A 36 -7.63 -24.13 -55.74
C ALA A 36 -8.09 -25.26 -54.79
N ASP A 37 -8.02 -25.01 -53.48
CA ASP A 37 -8.54 -25.91 -52.44
C ASP A 37 -10.07 -26.12 -52.56
N PRO A 38 -10.58 -27.33 -52.29
CA PRO A 38 -12.02 -27.58 -52.21
C PRO A 38 -12.64 -26.87 -51.00
N PRO A 39 -13.93 -26.48 -51.06
CA PRO A 39 -14.58 -25.76 -49.97
C PRO A 39 -14.65 -26.61 -48.69
N ALA A 40 -14.32 -25.99 -47.56
CA ALA A 40 -14.30 -26.62 -46.24
C ALA A 40 -15.71 -27.08 -45.81
N PRO A 41 -15.83 -28.26 -45.14
CA PRO A 41 -17.11 -28.72 -44.62
C PRO A 41 -17.60 -27.82 -43.47
N SER A 42 -18.91 -27.57 -43.43
CA SER A 42 -19.55 -26.73 -42.41
C SER A 42 -19.43 -27.36 -41.01
N PRO A 43 -19.15 -26.56 -39.96
CA PRO A 43 -18.93 -27.09 -38.61
C PRO A 43 -20.24 -27.57 -37.97
N VAL A 44 -20.21 -28.78 -37.44
CA VAL A 44 -21.29 -29.36 -36.62
C VAL A 44 -21.24 -28.70 -35.22
N PRO A 45 -22.35 -28.21 -34.66
CA PRO A 45 -22.34 -27.57 -33.34
C PRO A 45 -22.02 -28.59 -32.23
N LEU A 46 -21.01 -28.28 -31.42
CA LEU A 46 -20.65 -29.02 -30.20
C LEU A 46 -21.70 -28.79 -29.10
N PRO A 47 -22.06 -29.80 -28.29
CA PRO A 47 -22.99 -29.62 -27.18
C PRO A 47 -22.39 -28.66 -26.15
N THR A 48 -23.11 -27.57 -25.85
CA THR A 48 -22.73 -26.61 -24.81
C THR A 48 -23.11 -27.17 -23.44
N VAL A 49 -22.11 -27.62 -22.67
CA VAL A 49 -22.29 -27.98 -21.26
C VAL A 49 -22.40 -26.69 -20.44
N THR A 50 -23.60 -26.40 -19.94
CA THR A 50 -23.81 -25.25 -19.05
C THR A 50 -23.49 -25.66 -17.62
N VAL A 51 -22.39 -25.15 -17.06
CA VAL A 51 -22.04 -25.36 -15.65
C VAL A 51 -22.75 -24.30 -14.80
N THR A 52 -23.80 -24.72 -14.10
CA THR A 52 -24.47 -23.86 -13.12
C THR A 52 -23.65 -23.82 -11.84
N VAL A 53 -22.94 -22.71 -11.59
CA VAL A 53 -22.27 -22.46 -10.31
C VAL A 53 -23.30 -21.95 -9.32
N THR A 54 -23.79 -22.83 -8.45
CA THR A 54 -24.63 -22.41 -7.32
C THR A 54 -23.74 -21.75 -6.27
N VAL A 55 -23.71 -20.42 -6.25
CA VAL A 55 -23.12 -19.66 -5.14
C VAL A 55 -24.11 -19.73 -3.98
N THR A 56 -23.89 -20.65 -3.05
CA THR A 56 -24.56 -20.62 -1.76
C THR A 56 -24.08 -19.37 -1.03
N ALA A 57 -24.88 -18.30 -1.05
CA ALA A 57 -24.64 -17.13 -0.24
C ALA A 57 -24.74 -17.56 1.22
N THR A 58 -23.59 -17.70 1.89
CA THR A 58 -23.55 -17.79 3.35
C THR A 58 -24.32 -16.58 3.88
N PRO A 59 -25.35 -16.77 4.73
CA PRO A 59 -26.09 -15.64 5.27
C PRO A 59 -25.09 -14.69 5.90
N ALA A 60 -25.08 -13.44 5.45
CA ALA A 60 -24.27 -12.40 6.04
C ALA A 60 -24.71 -12.27 7.49
N THR A 61 -23.94 -12.85 8.40
CA THR A 61 -24.10 -12.65 9.83
C THR A 61 -24.24 -11.14 10.05
N ALA A 62 -25.29 -10.72 10.76
CA ALA A 62 -25.49 -9.33 11.15
C ALA A 62 -24.15 -8.73 11.58
N PRO A 63 -23.82 -7.48 11.19
CA PRO A 63 -22.49 -6.94 11.38
C PRO A 63 -22.12 -7.09 12.85
N THR A 64 -21.17 -7.98 13.16
CA THR A 64 -20.65 -8.14 14.51
C THR A 64 -20.14 -6.78 14.91
N VAL A 65 -20.90 -6.08 15.76
CA VAL A 65 -20.58 -4.71 16.15
C VAL A 65 -19.22 -4.77 16.83
N CYS A 66 -18.26 -4.15 16.18
CA CYS A 66 -16.93 -4.13 16.72
C CYS A 66 -16.90 -3.36 18.01
N SER A 67 -16.60 -4.08 19.09
CA SER A 67 -16.55 -3.54 20.44
C SER A 67 -15.11 -3.51 20.91
N ARG A 68 -14.80 -2.51 21.72
CA ARG A 68 -13.50 -2.40 22.38
C ARG A 68 -13.28 -3.61 23.29
N GLY A 69 -12.05 -4.10 23.31
CA GLY A 69 -11.64 -5.15 24.24
C GLY A 69 -11.63 -4.67 25.69
N LYS A 70 -11.44 -5.62 26.61
CA LYS A 70 -11.38 -5.40 28.06
C LYS A 70 -9.99 -5.75 28.63
N ALA A 71 -8.96 -5.76 27.78
CA ALA A 71 -7.63 -6.09 28.23
C ALA A 71 -7.10 -5.04 29.21
N THR A 72 -6.30 -5.50 30.17
CA THR A 72 -5.65 -4.64 31.17
C THR A 72 -4.16 -4.47 30.90
N LYS A 73 -3.66 -5.06 29.83
CA LYS A 73 -2.24 -4.99 29.45
C LYS A 73 -2.10 -4.29 28.11
N THR A 74 -1.06 -3.47 28.04
CA THR A 74 -0.63 -2.85 26.79
C THR A 74 0.42 -3.73 26.12
N LEU A 75 0.41 -3.72 24.79
CA LEU A 75 1.41 -4.37 23.97
C LEU A 75 2.28 -3.30 23.30
N THR A 76 3.57 -3.57 23.22
CA THR A 76 4.48 -2.77 22.40
C THR A 76 4.18 -2.98 20.91
N ALA A 77 4.73 -2.14 20.03
CA ALA A 77 4.62 -2.36 18.59
C ALA A 77 5.15 -3.75 18.15
N ALA A 78 6.21 -4.24 18.80
CA ALA A 78 6.71 -5.60 18.58
C ALA A 78 5.74 -6.68 19.07
N GLY A 79 5.07 -6.45 20.21
CA GLY A 79 4.03 -7.35 20.72
C GLY A 79 2.85 -7.45 19.75
N TRP A 80 2.34 -6.30 19.28
CA TRP A 80 1.31 -6.27 18.25
C TRP A 80 1.75 -6.90 16.93
N ALA A 81 3.02 -6.76 16.53
CA ALA A 81 3.52 -7.44 15.35
C ALA A 81 3.49 -8.97 15.50
N THR A 82 3.72 -9.49 16.71
CA THR A 82 3.56 -10.93 16.99
C THR A 82 2.10 -11.34 16.87
N GLU A 83 1.17 -10.58 17.44
CA GLU A 83 -0.27 -10.84 17.33
C GLU A 83 -0.75 -10.85 15.87
N MET A 84 -0.28 -9.90 15.07
CA MET A 84 -0.62 -9.79 13.65
C MET A 84 0.06 -10.86 12.77
N THR A 85 0.99 -11.65 13.32
CA THR A 85 1.65 -12.73 12.58
C THR A 85 0.81 -13.99 12.66
N ARG A 86 0.41 -14.49 11.48
CA ARG A 86 -0.37 -15.72 11.34
C ARG A 86 0.29 -16.89 12.10
N GLY A 87 -0.47 -17.51 12.99
CA GLY A 87 -0.03 -18.67 13.77
C GLY A 87 0.96 -18.39 14.89
N LYS A 88 1.22 -17.11 15.24
CA LYS A 88 2.05 -16.73 16.40
C LYS A 88 1.30 -15.95 17.47
N GLY A 89 0.29 -15.17 17.09
CA GLY A 89 -0.57 -14.44 18.02
C GLY A 89 -1.50 -15.34 18.80
N GLU A 90 -1.94 -14.86 19.96
CA GLU A 90 -2.99 -15.48 20.78
C GLU A 90 -4.38 -14.95 20.40
N LEU A 91 -4.44 -13.74 19.82
CA LEU A 91 -5.69 -13.10 19.42
C LEU A 91 -6.25 -13.72 18.14
N PRO A 92 -7.56 -14.04 18.09
CA PRO A 92 -8.21 -14.49 16.86
C PRO A 92 -8.16 -13.44 15.75
N ASP A 93 -8.02 -13.87 14.49
CA ASP A 93 -8.01 -12.99 13.32
C ASP A 93 -9.25 -12.09 13.23
N ALA A 94 -10.41 -12.60 13.66
CA ALA A 94 -11.66 -11.83 13.74
C ALA A 94 -11.53 -10.66 14.72
N THR A 95 -10.90 -10.87 15.88
CA THR A 95 -10.64 -9.85 16.90
C THR A 95 -9.66 -8.81 16.39
N LEU A 96 -8.56 -9.23 15.75
CA LEU A 96 -7.57 -8.32 15.16
C LEU A 96 -8.20 -7.45 14.07
N SER A 97 -8.97 -8.07 13.16
CA SER A 97 -9.71 -7.35 12.12
C SER A 97 -10.69 -6.35 12.73
N CYS A 98 -11.31 -6.70 13.85
CA CYS A 98 -12.24 -5.84 14.55
C CYS A 98 -11.57 -4.63 15.19
N TYR A 99 -10.41 -4.81 15.83
CA TYR A 99 -9.60 -3.70 16.34
C TYR A 99 -9.13 -2.78 15.21
N LEU A 100 -8.68 -3.32 14.08
CA LEU A 100 -8.28 -2.49 12.94
C LEU A 100 -9.45 -1.67 12.38
N ARG A 101 -10.69 -2.20 12.38
CA ARG A 101 -11.89 -1.42 12.03
C ARG A 101 -12.19 -0.31 13.04
N LEU A 102 -11.97 -0.54 14.33
CA LEU A 102 -12.10 0.51 15.35
C LEU A 102 -11.06 1.61 15.14
N VAL A 103 -9.80 1.23 14.88
CA VAL A 103 -8.72 2.18 14.58
C VAL A 103 -9.04 2.98 13.31
N ALA A 104 -9.49 2.33 12.24
CA ALA A 104 -9.86 2.99 10.99
C ALA A 104 -11.00 4.02 11.14
N LYS A 105 -11.82 3.91 12.18
CA LYS A 105 -12.88 4.88 12.49
C LYS A 105 -12.42 6.01 13.41
N ALA A 106 -11.38 5.77 14.20
CA ALA A 106 -10.94 6.68 15.25
C ALA A 106 -9.70 7.50 14.86
N SER A 107 -8.95 7.03 13.87
CA SER A 107 -7.71 7.64 13.37
C SER A 107 -7.94 8.31 12.02
N ASP A 108 -7.42 9.54 11.86
CA ASP A 108 -7.36 10.22 10.56
C ASP A 108 -6.17 9.77 9.70
N VAL A 109 -5.21 9.03 10.29
CA VAL A 109 -4.00 8.55 9.60
C VAL A 109 -4.20 7.17 9.01
N PHE A 110 -4.99 6.33 9.66
CA PHE A 110 -5.28 4.96 9.23
C PHE A 110 -6.76 4.85 8.83
N PRO A 111 -7.11 4.33 7.64
CA PRO A 111 -6.25 3.66 6.66
C PRO A 111 -5.70 4.57 5.55
N GLU A 112 -6.14 5.83 5.49
CA GLU A 112 -5.96 6.72 4.33
C GLU A 112 -4.48 6.99 3.99
N LEU A 113 -3.69 7.36 5.00
CA LEU A 113 -2.28 7.74 4.78
C LEU A 113 -1.31 6.59 5.00
N THR A 114 -1.69 5.64 5.84
CA THR A 114 -0.90 4.47 6.15
C THR A 114 -1.80 3.24 6.09
N ARG A 115 -1.47 2.31 5.18
CA ARG A 115 -2.27 1.08 5.01
C ARG A 115 -2.11 0.17 6.23
N ALA A 116 -3.16 0.07 7.03
CA ALA A 116 -3.28 -0.85 8.16
C ALA A 116 -4.68 -1.48 8.27
N SER A 117 -5.44 -1.57 7.18
CA SER A 117 -6.81 -2.08 7.19
C SER A 117 -6.93 -3.59 7.42
N THR A 118 -5.85 -4.33 7.22
CA THR A 118 -5.78 -5.79 7.41
C THR A 118 -4.62 -6.17 8.33
N PRO A 119 -4.66 -7.34 9.01
CA PRO A 119 -3.56 -7.79 9.86
C PRO A 119 -2.20 -7.82 9.14
N GLY A 120 -2.17 -8.29 7.89
CA GLY A 120 -0.94 -8.32 7.09
C GLY A 120 -0.38 -6.94 6.77
N THR A 121 -1.23 -5.95 6.48
CA THR A 121 -0.78 -4.56 6.27
C THR A 121 -0.36 -3.89 7.58
N ALA A 122 -1.11 -4.12 8.67
CA ALA A 122 -0.79 -3.61 10.00
C ALA A 122 0.57 -4.17 10.49
N TYR A 123 0.84 -5.45 10.25
CA TYR A 123 2.13 -6.07 10.55
C TYR A 123 3.30 -5.32 9.90
N ARG A 124 3.17 -4.91 8.64
CA ARG A 124 4.24 -4.19 7.91
C ARG A 124 4.51 -2.81 8.50
N VAL A 125 3.48 -2.15 9.05
CA VAL A 125 3.62 -0.87 9.75
C VAL A 125 4.30 -1.08 11.11
N LEU A 126 3.85 -2.07 11.87
CA LEU A 126 4.39 -2.39 13.19
C LEU A 126 5.84 -2.87 13.11
N LYS A 127 6.15 -3.70 12.12
CA LYS A 127 7.47 -4.31 11.90
C LYS A 127 7.92 -4.12 10.44
N PRO A 128 8.56 -2.97 10.16
CA PRO A 128 9.13 -2.70 8.85
C PRO A 128 10.17 -3.76 8.45
N ALA A 129 10.27 -4.05 7.15
CA ALA A 129 11.24 -5.01 6.66
C ALA A 129 12.69 -4.57 6.97
N LYS A 130 13.59 -5.51 7.23
CA LYS A 130 15.00 -5.23 7.62
C LYS A 130 15.76 -4.34 6.63
N LYS A 131 15.42 -4.40 5.34
CA LYS A 131 16.03 -3.59 4.27
C LYS A 131 15.48 -2.16 4.20
N THR A 132 14.43 -1.85 4.97
CA THR A 132 13.80 -0.53 4.98
C THR A 132 14.63 0.42 5.84
N LYS A 133 15.03 1.57 5.30
CA LYS A 133 15.65 2.63 6.10
C LYS A 133 14.67 3.10 7.17
N LEU A 134 14.98 2.85 8.43
CA LEU A 134 14.09 3.14 9.55
C LEU A 134 14.08 4.65 9.86
N THR A 135 13.21 5.39 9.17
CA THR A 135 13.01 6.82 9.37
C THR A 135 12.20 7.11 10.63
N GLN A 136 12.28 8.35 11.14
CA GLN A 136 11.44 8.79 12.27
C GLN A 136 9.95 8.69 11.96
N LYS A 137 9.57 8.89 10.69
CA LYS A 137 8.20 8.68 10.20
C LYS A 137 7.72 7.26 10.44
N ILE A 138 8.50 6.27 10.00
CA ILE A 138 8.14 4.86 10.13
C ILE A 138 8.08 4.45 11.61
N LYS A 139 9.00 4.95 12.44
CA LYS A 139 8.95 4.71 13.89
C LYS A 139 7.68 5.28 14.52
N LEU A 140 7.31 6.50 14.16
CA LEU A 140 6.08 7.10 14.65
C LEU A 140 4.86 6.30 14.21
N GLU A 141 4.76 5.91 12.94
CA GLU A 141 3.62 5.14 12.43
C GLU A 141 3.47 3.79 13.15
N SER A 142 4.59 3.12 13.43
CA SER A 142 4.62 1.88 14.21
C SER A 142 4.10 2.09 15.65
N GLU A 143 4.61 3.10 16.36
CA GLU A 143 4.19 3.39 17.74
C GLU A 143 2.76 3.95 17.82
N LEU A 144 2.34 4.74 16.83
CA LEU A 144 0.99 5.29 16.73
C LEU A 144 -0.04 4.20 16.48
N LEU A 145 0.24 3.27 15.56
CA LEU A 145 -0.63 2.12 15.33
C LEU A 145 -0.73 1.23 16.58
N ALA A 146 0.39 0.97 17.24
CA ALA A 146 0.40 0.21 18.49
C ALA A 146 -0.44 0.89 19.59
N ALA A 147 -0.37 2.21 19.70
CA ALA A 147 -1.14 2.98 20.67
C ALA A 147 -2.66 2.93 20.39
N TRP A 148 -3.04 3.06 19.13
CA TRP A 148 -4.41 2.88 18.67
C TRP A 148 -4.93 1.46 18.92
N LEU A 149 -4.12 0.44 18.68
CA LEU A 149 -4.45 -0.96 18.97
C LEU A 149 -4.58 -1.21 20.48
N ASN A 150 -3.71 -0.63 21.31
CA ASN A 150 -3.83 -0.70 22.77
C ASN A 150 -5.13 -0.08 23.27
N TRP A 151 -5.58 1.01 22.65
CA TRP A 151 -6.88 1.58 22.94
C TRP A 151 -8.01 0.63 22.52
N ALA A 152 -7.98 0.12 21.29
CA ALA A 152 -8.99 -0.80 20.76
C ALA A 152 -9.07 -2.10 21.58
N HIS A 153 -7.94 -2.57 22.11
CA HIS A 153 -7.83 -3.75 22.96
C HIS A 153 -8.34 -3.51 24.40
N GLY A 154 -8.44 -2.25 24.83
CA GLY A 154 -8.85 -1.86 26.18
C GLY A 154 -7.68 -1.60 27.14
N GLY A 155 -6.44 -1.88 26.73
CA GLY A 155 -5.24 -1.70 27.55
C GLY A 155 -4.93 -0.24 27.90
N VAL A 156 -5.47 0.71 27.14
CA VAL A 156 -5.45 2.14 27.50
C VAL A 156 -6.83 2.78 27.33
N ASN A 157 -7.17 3.67 28.27
CA ASN A 157 -8.35 4.52 28.17
C ASN A 157 -7.94 5.91 27.68
N PHE A 158 -8.76 6.51 26.81
CA PHE A 158 -8.54 7.85 26.29
C PHE A 158 -8.43 8.92 27.37
N THR A 159 -9.21 8.79 28.45
CA THR A 159 -9.22 9.72 29.58
C THR A 159 -8.05 9.49 30.54
N ALA A 160 -7.23 8.45 30.34
CA ALA A 160 -6.08 8.22 31.19
C ALA A 160 -5.07 9.35 31.04
N LYS A 161 -4.61 9.88 32.18
CA LYS A 161 -3.60 10.93 32.23
C LYS A 161 -2.21 10.36 31.95
N ILE A 162 -1.49 11.02 31.04
CA ILE A 162 -0.06 10.81 30.78
C ILE A 162 0.75 11.83 31.59
N SER A 163 0.25 13.06 31.67
CA SER A 163 0.81 14.16 32.47
C SER A 163 -0.30 14.85 33.28
N LYS A 164 0.02 15.92 34.01
CA LYS A 164 -0.97 16.69 34.79
C LYS A 164 -2.10 17.25 33.92
N SER A 165 -1.80 17.61 32.67
CA SER A 165 -2.73 18.28 31.72
C SER A 165 -3.00 17.51 30.43
N THR A 166 -2.27 16.42 30.16
CA THR A 166 -2.36 15.70 28.88
C THR A 166 -2.90 14.29 29.07
N THR A 167 -3.91 13.94 28.28
CA THR A 167 -4.49 12.60 28.24
C THR A 167 -3.90 11.75 27.10
N VAL A 168 -4.18 10.44 27.14
CA VAL A 168 -3.87 9.53 26.02
C VAL A 168 -4.54 10.01 24.73
N ARG A 169 -5.79 10.50 24.80
CA ARG A 169 -6.49 11.03 23.63
C ARG A 169 -5.76 12.23 23.03
N ASP A 170 -5.38 13.20 23.86
CA ASP A 170 -4.69 14.41 23.40
C ASP A 170 -3.36 14.05 22.73
N THR A 171 -2.65 13.07 23.29
CA THR A 171 -1.38 12.59 22.75
C THR A 171 -1.54 11.90 21.40
N LEU A 172 -2.56 11.05 21.24
CA LEU A 172 -2.87 10.39 19.97
C LEU A 172 -3.21 11.42 18.88
N ILE A 173 -4.14 12.32 19.16
CA ILE A 173 -4.56 13.36 18.21
C ILE A 173 -3.39 14.28 17.84
N ALA A 174 -2.58 14.67 18.82
CA ALA A 174 -1.41 15.52 18.56
C ALA A 174 -0.36 14.80 17.70
N ALA A 175 -0.10 13.51 17.96
CA ALA A 175 0.82 12.71 17.16
C ALA A 175 0.33 12.56 15.70
N GLU A 176 -0.98 12.35 15.50
CA GLU A 176 -1.61 12.32 14.18
C GLU A 176 -1.46 13.65 13.46
N LYS A 177 -1.78 14.76 14.13
CA LYS A 177 -1.64 16.11 13.55
C LYS A 177 -0.21 16.40 13.11
N GLN A 178 0.80 15.99 13.88
CA GLN A 178 2.20 16.12 13.47
C GLN A 178 2.53 15.23 12.27
N ARG A 179 1.99 14.01 12.24
CA ARG A 179 2.15 13.10 11.11
C ARG A 179 1.54 13.66 9.83
N LEU A 180 0.42 14.38 9.92
CA LEU A 180 -0.22 15.08 8.78
C LEU A 180 0.62 16.26 8.28
N LYS A 181 1.27 16.99 9.21
CA LYS A 181 2.09 18.18 8.89
C LYS A 181 3.52 17.87 8.44
N GLY A 182 4.00 16.64 8.62
CA GLY A 182 5.37 16.25 8.29
C GLY A 182 6.46 16.90 9.16
N THR A 183 6.11 17.43 10.33
CA THR A 183 7.01 18.15 11.27
C THR A 183 7.74 17.15 12.21
N PRO A 184 8.62 17.55 13.16
CA PRO A 184 9.47 16.59 13.86
C PRO A 184 8.65 15.59 14.70
N LEU A 185 8.89 14.30 14.44
CA LEU A 185 8.07 13.18 14.94
C LEU A 185 8.68 12.47 16.17
N SER A 186 9.90 12.85 16.57
CA SER A 186 10.70 12.13 17.56
C SER A 186 10.16 12.21 18.99
N GLU A 187 9.62 13.35 19.38
CA GLU A 187 9.04 13.56 20.71
C GLU A 187 7.80 12.66 20.90
N TYR A 188 6.83 12.73 19.99
CA TYR A 188 5.62 11.91 20.03
C TYR A 188 5.92 10.41 19.93
N THR A 189 6.91 10.01 19.13
CA THR A 189 7.36 8.61 19.11
C THR A 189 7.80 8.15 20.50
N SER A 190 8.56 9.00 21.21
CA SER A 190 9.05 8.69 22.55
C SER A 190 7.92 8.66 23.58
N ILE A 191 6.99 9.61 23.50
CA ILE A 191 5.84 9.70 24.41
C ILE A 191 4.94 8.47 24.25
N LEU A 192 4.56 8.14 23.00
CA LEU A 192 3.71 6.98 22.71
C LEU A 192 4.35 5.69 23.21
N LYS A 193 5.65 5.49 22.92
CA LYS A 193 6.38 4.31 23.35
C LYS A 193 6.40 4.16 24.88
N LYS A 194 6.74 5.24 25.60
CA LYS A 194 6.93 5.19 27.07
C LYS A 194 5.63 5.19 27.85
N HIS A 195 4.67 6.01 27.44
CA HIS A 195 3.50 6.31 28.26
C HIS A 195 2.21 5.66 27.78
N VAL A 196 2.15 5.21 26.53
CA VAL A 196 0.96 4.55 25.97
C VAL A 196 1.22 3.05 25.77
N ASN A 197 2.32 2.70 25.09
CA ASN A 197 2.60 1.32 24.67
C ASN A 197 3.36 0.47 25.69
N ALA A 198 4.08 1.10 26.61
CA ALA A 198 4.79 0.44 27.70
C ALA A 198 4.12 0.68 29.07
N ARG A 199 2.88 1.19 29.08
CA ARG A 199 2.18 1.52 30.33
C ARG A 199 1.83 0.23 31.05
N ARG A 200 2.56 -0.09 32.11
CA ARG A 200 2.13 -1.07 33.11
C ARG A 200 0.95 -0.44 33.85
N ILE A 201 -0.23 -1.04 33.74
CA ILE A 201 -1.32 -0.70 34.65
C ILE A 201 -0.87 -1.16 36.03
N ALA A 202 -0.74 -0.21 36.95
CA ALA A 202 -0.48 -0.48 38.37
C ALA A 202 -1.73 -1.05 39.02
#